data_AF-A0A0G0JA40-F1
#
_entry.id   AF-A0A0G0JA40-F1
#
_cell.length_a   1.000
_cell.length_b   1.000
_cell.length_c   1.000
_cell.angle_alpha   90.00
_cell.angle_beta   90.00
_cell.angle_gamma   90.00
#
_symmetry.space_group_name_H-M   'P 1'
#
loop_
_entity.id
_entity.type
_entity.pdbx_description
1 polymer ?
#
loop_
_entity_poly.entity_id
_entity_poly.type
_entity_poly.pdbx_seq_one_letter_code
_entity_poly.pdbx_strand_id
1 'polypeptide(L)'
;MENPIEEIKRKIDIVEFIGSFITLKKAGRNFKTTCPFHQEKSPSFVVSPERGIWHCFGACGDGGDVIKFLMKWENITFIEALRELAKKTGVKLTLNKISFEDKIWQKKERYLGMNQLASEFFHYILNKTDFGKKASQYLKKRLLNQSIIDKFELGYSPSSWDSLKLFLKKKKYEEEEMMENGLLVKSERGSYYDRFRGRLMFPLKDSRNNVLGFSGRILDGDEKEAKYINTPETPIYHKRETLFGINLAKEEIKNKQNVFIVEGELDVITPYQHGFS
;
A
#
# COMPACT_ATOMS: atom_id res chain seq x y z
N MET A 1 31.10 -12.33 -5.10
CA MET A 1 30.36 -11.16 -4.58
C MET A 1 29.36 -11.69 -3.59
N GLU A 2 29.45 -11.24 -2.34
CA GLU A 2 28.54 -11.67 -1.28
C GLU A 2 27.12 -11.20 -1.61
N ASN A 3 26.12 -12.05 -1.35
CA ASN A 3 24.72 -11.70 -1.57
C ASN A 3 24.38 -10.53 -0.61
N PRO A 4 23.97 -9.34 -1.11
CA PRO A 4 23.66 -8.19 -0.25
C PRO A 4 22.64 -8.50 0.86
N ILE A 5 21.73 -9.44 0.61
CA ILE A 5 20.73 -9.90 1.58
C ILE A 5 21.42 -10.61 2.75
N GLU A 6 22.35 -11.51 2.46
CA GLU A 6 23.10 -12.25 3.49
C GLU A 6 24.06 -11.33 4.24
N GLU A 7 24.65 -10.33 3.56
CA GLU A 7 25.46 -9.30 4.23
C GLU A 7 24.62 -8.48 5.23
N ILE A 8 23.40 -8.07 4.85
CA ILE A 8 22.46 -7.36 5.73
C ILE A 8 22.13 -8.23 6.95
N LYS A 9 21.76 -9.50 6.74
CA LYS A 9 21.40 -10.42 7.83
C LYS A 9 22.56 -10.60 8.80
N ARG A 10 23.79 -10.78 8.30
CA ARG A 10 24.98 -10.98 9.15
C ARG A 10 25.35 -9.72 9.95
N LYS A 11 25.08 -8.53 9.42
CA LYS A 11 25.34 -7.25 10.10
C LYS A 11 24.31 -6.92 11.19
N ILE A 12 23.24 -7.68 11.32
CA ILE A 12 22.17 -7.42 12.29
C ILE A 12 22.12 -8.55 13.31
N ASP A 13 22.33 -8.21 14.58
CA ASP A 13 21.93 -9.08 15.67
C ASP A 13 20.39 -9.09 15.76
N ILE A 14 19.80 -10.25 15.52
CA ILE A 14 18.34 -10.40 15.50
C ILE A 14 17.69 -10.17 16.87
N VAL A 15 18.39 -10.49 17.97
CA VAL A 15 17.87 -10.29 19.32
C VAL A 15 17.86 -8.81 19.66
N GLU A 16 18.94 -8.10 19.37
CA GLU A 16 18.99 -6.64 19.57
C GLU A 16 17.97 -5.93 18.68
N PHE A 17 17.87 -6.35 17.42
CA PHE A 17 16.93 -5.77 16.48
C PHE A 17 15.49 -5.94 16.93
N ILE A 18 15.04 -7.18 17.18
CA ILE A 18 13.66 -7.45 17.64
C ILE A 18 13.45 -6.83 19.03
N GLY A 19 14.46 -6.87 19.89
CA GLY A 19 14.47 -6.28 21.23
C GLY A 19 14.23 -4.76 21.25
N SER A 20 14.53 -4.07 20.15
CA SER A 20 14.22 -2.64 19.98
C SER A 20 12.73 -2.35 19.74
N PHE A 21 11.96 -3.36 19.33
CA PHE A 21 10.52 -3.26 19.09
C PHE A 21 9.69 -3.86 20.23
N ILE A 22 10.13 -4.99 20.78
CA ILE A 22 9.41 -5.73 21.82
C ILE A 22 10.36 -6.23 22.90
N THR A 23 9.88 -6.26 24.15
CA THR A 23 10.66 -6.79 25.26
C THR A 23 10.82 -8.30 25.13
N LEU A 24 12.07 -8.75 25.05
CA LEU A 24 12.46 -10.16 24.99
C LEU A 24 13.00 -10.63 26.36
N LYS A 25 12.58 -11.81 26.81
CA LYS A 25 13.10 -12.44 28.04
C LYS A 25 13.98 -13.63 27.70
N LYS A 26 15.15 -13.73 28.33
CA LYS A 26 16.08 -14.86 28.12
C LYS A 26 15.44 -16.16 28.59
N ALA A 27 15.56 -17.21 27.79
CA ALA A 27 15.05 -18.56 28.04
C ALA A 27 16.06 -19.60 27.54
N GLY A 28 17.01 -19.96 28.41
CA GLY A 28 18.15 -20.80 28.04
C GLY A 28 19.04 -20.12 27.01
N ARG A 29 19.21 -20.77 25.86
CA ARG A 29 19.99 -20.24 24.72
C ARG A 29 19.19 -19.28 23.83
N ASN A 30 17.87 -19.25 23.99
CA ASN A 30 16.96 -18.44 23.17
C ASN A 30 16.38 -17.28 23.99
N PHE A 31 15.60 -16.45 23.32
CA PHE A 31 14.80 -15.39 23.93
C PHE A 31 13.32 -15.64 23.60
N LYS A 32 12.41 -15.24 24.49
CA LYS A 32 10.98 -15.46 24.30
C LYS A 32 10.12 -14.28 24.76
N THR A 33 8.95 -14.14 24.14
CA THR A 33 7.88 -13.22 24.54
C THR A 33 6.53 -13.70 24.00
N THR A 34 5.44 -13.00 24.32
CA THR A 34 4.12 -13.21 23.68
C THR A 34 4.17 -12.73 22.24
N CYS A 35 3.60 -13.50 21.32
CA CYS A 35 3.66 -13.15 19.91
C CYS A 35 2.99 -11.79 19.63
N PRO A 36 3.67 -10.87 18.91
CA PRO A 36 3.07 -9.60 18.53
C PRO A 36 2.11 -9.72 17.33
N PHE A 37 2.09 -10.86 16.65
CA PHE A 37 1.36 -11.05 15.39
C PHE A 37 0.05 -11.83 15.54
N HIS A 38 -0.25 -12.35 16.72
CA HIS A 38 -1.54 -12.95 17.04
C HIS A 38 -1.83 -12.80 18.54
N GLN A 39 -3.11 -12.87 18.91
CA GLN A 39 -3.51 -12.67 20.30
C GLN A 39 -3.36 -13.97 21.10
N GLU A 40 -2.56 -13.93 22.17
CA GLU A 40 -2.38 -15.05 23.09
C GLU A 40 -1.95 -14.58 24.49
N LYS A 41 -2.00 -15.48 25.47
CA LYS A 41 -1.55 -15.20 26.85
C LYS A 41 -0.18 -15.80 27.19
N SER A 42 0.19 -16.89 26.53
CA SER A 42 1.42 -17.63 26.81
C SER A 42 2.53 -17.18 25.87
N PRO A 43 3.79 -16.99 26.35
CA PRO A 43 4.91 -16.65 25.48
C PRO A 43 5.22 -17.75 24.46
N SER A 44 4.83 -17.56 23.20
CA SER A 44 5.11 -18.53 22.12
C SER A 44 6.11 -18.02 21.08
N PHE A 45 6.43 -16.73 21.10
CA PHE A 45 7.38 -16.12 20.17
C PHE A 45 8.80 -16.30 20.68
N VAL A 46 9.60 -17.05 19.94
CA VAL A 46 10.97 -17.44 20.30
C VAL A 46 11.95 -16.87 19.28
N VAL A 47 13.00 -16.20 19.75
CA VAL A 47 14.12 -15.71 18.94
C VAL A 47 15.35 -16.54 19.26
N SER A 48 15.99 -17.07 18.22
CA SER A 48 17.22 -17.85 18.32
C SER A 48 18.40 -17.05 17.78
N PRO A 49 19.31 -16.56 18.66
CA PRO A 49 20.50 -15.83 18.23
C PRO A 49 21.39 -16.68 17.32
N GLU A 50 21.61 -17.94 17.68
CA GLU A 50 22.48 -18.88 16.97
C GLU A 50 22.01 -19.14 15.53
N ARG A 51 20.70 -19.25 15.34
CA ARG A 51 20.11 -19.51 14.01
C ARG A 51 19.80 -18.23 13.23
N GLY A 52 19.86 -17.06 13.87
CA GLY A 52 19.48 -15.79 13.25
C GLY A 52 18.02 -15.72 12.81
N ILE A 53 17.11 -16.43 13.50
CA ILE A 53 15.68 -16.50 13.15
C ILE A 53 14.79 -16.35 14.38
N TRP A 54 13.52 -16.03 14.12
CA TRP A 54 12.42 -16.11 15.07
C TRP A 54 11.38 -17.13 14.59
N HIS A 55 10.66 -17.72 15.54
CA HIS A 55 9.53 -18.59 15.27
C HIS A 55 8.49 -18.48 16.38
N CYS A 56 7.23 -18.44 15.99
CA CYS A 56 6.09 -18.45 16.88
C CYS A 56 5.55 -19.89 16.99
N PHE A 57 5.65 -20.49 18.18
CA PHE A 57 5.12 -21.82 18.48
C PHE A 57 3.64 -21.82 18.89
N GLY A 58 2.95 -20.68 18.70
CA GLY A 58 1.52 -20.52 18.93
C GLY A 58 0.69 -20.86 17.69
N ALA A 59 -0.57 -20.41 17.68
CA ALA A 59 -1.54 -20.73 16.63
C ALA A 59 -1.16 -20.19 15.24
N CYS A 60 -0.36 -19.12 15.15
CA CYS A 60 0.02 -18.56 13.85
C CYS A 60 1.14 -19.36 13.16
N GLY A 61 1.96 -20.12 13.90
CA GLY A 61 3.04 -20.95 13.34
C GLY A 61 4.07 -20.20 12.50
N ASP A 62 4.11 -18.87 12.59
CA ASP A 62 4.92 -18.06 11.68
C ASP A 62 6.37 -17.97 12.16
N GLY A 63 7.28 -17.74 11.23
CA GLY A 63 8.70 -17.64 11.52
C GLY A 63 9.48 -17.08 10.35
N GLY A 64 10.68 -16.60 10.62
CA GLY A 64 11.56 -16.06 9.60
C GLY A 64 12.80 -15.38 10.17
N ASP A 65 13.47 -14.64 9.31
CA ASP A 65 14.63 -13.83 9.67
C ASP A 65 14.21 -12.40 10.07
N VAL A 66 15.22 -11.55 10.26
CA VAL A 66 15.07 -10.12 10.56
C VAL A 66 14.26 -9.37 9.51
N ILE A 67 14.37 -9.76 8.24
CA ILE A 67 13.66 -9.12 7.13
C ILE A 67 12.19 -9.45 7.26
N LYS A 68 11.85 -10.74 7.41
CA LYS A 68 10.44 -11.17 7.58
C LYS A 68 9.81 -10.61 8.86
N PHE A 69 10.57 -10.45 9.94
CA PHE A 69 10.08 -9.75 11.13
C PHE A 69 9.67 -8.31 10.78
N LEU A 70 10.58 -7.55 10.17
CA LEU A 70 10.33 -6.15 9.84
C LEU A 70 9.16 -6.00 8.86
N MET A 71 9.08 -6.87 7.85
CA MET A 71 7.95 -6.90 6.90
C MET A 71 6.61 -7.06 7.61
N LYS A 72 6.53 -7.96 8.60
CA LYS A 72 5.30 -8.15 9.38
C LYS A 72 5.05 -7.01 10.36
N TRP A 73 6.08 -6.53 11.03
CA TRP A 73 5.99 -5.48 12.05
C TRP A 73 5.50 -4.16 11.44
N GLU A 74 6.10 -3.77 10.32
CA GLU A 74 5.80 -2.52 9.61
C GLU A 74 4.75 -2.69 8.50
N ASN A 75 4.27 -3.92 8.27
CA ASN A 75 3.39 -4.28 7.15
C ASN A 75 3.92 -3.86 5.77
N ILE A 76 5.22 -4.02 5.55
CA ILE A 76 5.93 -3.59 4.32
C ILE A 76 6.42 -4.74 3.45
N THR A 77 6.53 -4.44 2.15
CA THR A 77 7.07 -5.38 1.16
C THR A 77 8.52 -5.75 1.45
N PHE A 78 8.94 -6.86 0.86
CA PHE A 78 10.31 -7.34 0.98
C PHE A 78 11.35 -6.29 0.54
N ILE A 79 11.11 -5.61 -0.58
CA ILE A 79 12.01 -4.58 -1.09
C ILE A 79 12.06 -3.36 -0.16
N GLU A 80 10.93 -2.96 0.43
CA GLU A 80 10.90 -1.88 1.43
C GLU A 80 11.69 -2.27 2.69
N ALA A 81 11.48 -3.47 3.23
CA ALA A 81 12.22 -3.97 4.38
C ALA A 81 13.73 -4.04 4.10
N LEU A 82 14.12 -4.55 2.93
CA LEU A 82 15.52 -4.54 2.52
C LEU A 82 16.09 -3.12 2.47
N ARG A 83 15.38 -2.15 1.88
CA ARG A 83 15.84 -0.75 1.82
C ARG A 83 16.05 -0.16 3.21
N GLU A 84 15.16 -0.44 4.17
CA GLU A 84 15.32 0.02 5.55
C GLU A 84 16.52 -0.62 6.24
N LEU A 85 16.66 -1.94 6.14
CA LEU A 85 17.76 -2.66 6.76
C LEU A 85 19.11 -2.32 6.11
N ALA A 86 19.15 -2.07 4.81
CA ALA A 86 20.34 -1.60 4.10
C ALA A 86 20.77 -0.21 4.56
N LYS A 87 19.82 0.73 4.75
CA LYS A 87 20.11 2.03 5.34
C LYS A 87 20.70 1.88 6.75
N LYS A 88 20.14 0.98 7.55
CA LYS A 88 20.61 0.70 8.92
C LYS A 88 22.01 0.07 8.96
N THR A 89 22.37 -0.74 7.97
CA THR A 89 23.62 -1.51 7.92
C THR A 89 24.71 -0.90 7.03
N GLY A 90 24.38 0.15 6.27
CA GLY A 90 25.27 0.78 5.30
C GLY A 90 25.54 -0.07 4.04
N VAL A 91 24.82 -1.18 3.85
CA VAL A 91 24.99 -2.09 2.70
C VAL A 91 24.38 -1.46 1.45
N LYS A 92 25.13 -1.47 0.34
CA LYS A 92 24.61 -0.99 -0.95
C LYS A 92 23.76 -2.07 -1.61
N LEU A 93 22.46 -1.82 -1.72
CA LEU A 93 21.53 -2.71 -2.42
C LEU A 93 21.50 -2.44 -3.92
N THR A 94 21.61 -3.51 -4.72
CA THR A 94 21.30 -3.49 -6.15
C THR A 94 20.05 -4.32 -6.39
N LEU A 95 18.88 -3.67 -6.46
CA LEU A 95 17.57 -4.33 -6.46
C LEU A 95 17.35 -5.27 -7.66
N ASN A 96 17.98 -4.98 -8.81
CA ASN A 96 17.79 -5.72 -10.06
C ASN A 96 18.30 -7.19 -10.01
N LYS A 97 18.96 -7.61 -8.93
CA LYS A 97 19.53 -8.97 -8.78
C LYS A 97 18.94 -9.74 -7.59
N ILE A 98 17.88 -9.24 -6.98
CA ILE A 98 17.33 -9.78 -5.76
C ILE A 98 16.04 -10.54 -6.07
N SER A 99 16.04 -11.86 -5.88
CA SER A 99 14.84 -12.69 -5.85
C SER A 99 14.48 -13.04 -4.40
N PHE A 100 13.18 -13.13 -4.12
CA PHE A 100 12.67 -13.51 -2.81
C PHE A 100 11.52 -14.48 -2.96
N GLU A 101 11.56 -15.62 -2.27
CA GLU A 101 10.57 -16.70 -2.40
C GLU A 101 9.53 -16.65 -1.28
N ASP A 102 8.71 -15.61 -1.26
CA ASP A 102 7.47 -15.59 -0.48
C ASP A 102 6.30 -15.20 -1.39
N LYS A 103 5.49 -16.20 -1.74
CA LYS A 103 4.37 -16.03 -2.69
C LYS A 103 3.36 -14.99 -2.22
N ILE A 104 3.15 -14.83 -0.90
CA ILE A 104 2.20 -13.86 -0.36
C ILE A 104 2.73 -12.45 -0.60
N TRP A 105 4.00 -12.20 -0.30
CA TRP A 105 4.61 -10.89 -0.46
C TRP A 105 4.90 -10.53 -1.91
N GLN A 106 5.30 -11.49 -2.74
CA GLN A 106 5.39 -11.31 -4.20
C GLN A 106 4.04 -10.89 -4.78
N LYS A 107 2.95 -11.53 -4.35
CA LYS A 107 1.59 -11.17 -4.78
C LYS A 107 1.23 -9.76 -4.33
N LYS A 108 1.50 -9.40 -3.07
CA LYS A 108 1.30 -8.03 -2.54
C LYS A 108 2.09 -6.99 -3.34
N GLU A 109 3.38 -7.22 -3.60
CA GLU A 109 4.20 -6.31 -4.42
C GLU A 109 3.66 -6.17 -5.85
N ARG A 110 3.29 -7.28 -6.47
CA ARG A 110 2.67 -7.30 -7.79
C ARG A 110 1.38 -6.48 -7.83
N TYR A 111 0.58 -6.53 -6.76
CA TYR A 111 -0.67 -5.81 -6.61
C TYR A 111 -0.48 -4.31 -6.38
N LEU A 112 0.51 -3.93 -5.56
CA LEU A 112 0.89 -2.52 -5.39
C LEU A 112 1.41 -1.93 -6.70
N GLY A 113 2.22 -2.68 -7.45
CA GLY A 113 2.70 -2.26 -8.77
C GLY A 113 1.57 -2.07 -9.79
N MET A 114 0.55 -2.94 -9.77
CA MET A 114 -0.62 -2.81 -10.64
C MET A 114 -1.42 -1.55 -10.33
N ASN A 115 -1.63 -1.26 -9.05
CA ASN A 115 -2.36 -0.06 -8.62
C ASN A 115 -1.57 1.22 -8.90
N GLN A 116 -0.24 1.19 -8.77
CA GLN A 116 0.61 2.30 -9.16
C GLN A 116 0.44 2.63 -10.66
N LEU A 117 0.49 1.62 -11.53
CA LEU A 117 0.25 1.79 -12.97
C LEU A 117 -1.16 2.28 -13.28
N ALA A 118 -2.18 1.82 -12.55
CA ALA A 118 -3.55 2.30 -12.68
C ALA A 118 -3.69 3.79 -12.25
N SER A 119 -3.02 4.19 -11.17
CA SER A 119 -2.96 5.58 -10.70
C SER A 119 -2.36 6.49 -11.77
N GLU A 120 -1.20 6.10 -12.31
CA GLU A 120 -0.53 6.81 -13.41
C GLU A 120 -1.39 6.91 -14.66
N PHE A 121 -2.09 5.83 -15.01
CA PHE A 121 -3.03 5.81 -16.13
C PHE A 121 -4.16 6.82 -15.94
N PHE A 122 -4.83 6.82 -14.78
CA PHE A 122 -5.91 7.76 -14.50
C PHE A 122 -5.43 9.20 -14.42
N HIS A 123 -4.27 9.44 -13.81
CA HIS A 123 -3.66 10.76 -13.72
C HIS A 123 -3.26 11.30 -15.10
N TYR A 124 -2.72 10.45 -15.97
CA TYR A 124 -2.44 10.79 -17.36
C TYR A 124 -3.73 11.17 -18.11
N ILE A 125 -4.80 10.37 -17.97
CA ILE A 125 -6.08 10.65 -18.63
C ILE A 125 -6.63 12.01 -18.21
N LEU A 126 -6.61 12.31 -16.90
CA LEU A 126 -7.08 13.59 -16.37
C LEU A 126 -6.35 14.78 -17.01
N ASN A 127 -5.03 14.69 -17.11
CA ASN A 127 -4.17 15.83 -17.42
C ASN A 127 -3.81 15.97 -18.91
N LYS A 128 -3.79 14.87 -19.66
CA LYS A 128 -3.18 14.80 -21.00
C LYS A 128 -4.14 14.40 -22.10
N THR A 129 -5.41 14.11 -21.78
CA THR A 129 -6.38 13.64 -22.77
C THR A 129 -7.66 14.45 -22.73
N ASP A 130 -8.37 14.46 -23.85
CA ASP A 130 -9.66 15.13 -23.96
C ASP A 130 -10.75 14.50 -23.07
N PHE A 131 -10.61 13.21 -22.74
CA PHE A 131 -11.50 12.53 -21.80
C PHE A 131 -11.47 13.16 -20.41
N GLY A 132 -10.32 13.72 -19.99
CA GLY A 132 -10.14 14.37 -18.69
C GLY A 132 -10.70 15.79 -18.57
N LYS A 133 -11.11 16.42 -19.68
CA LYS A 133 -11.54 17.85 -19.71
C LYS A 133 -12.65 18.15 -18.71
N LYS A 134 -13.66 17.27 -18.64
CA LYS A 134 -14.81 17.42 -17.73
C LYS A 134 -14.40 17.36 -16.26
N ALA A 135 -13.57 16.38 -15.90
CA ALA A 135 -13.03 16.26 -14.55
C ALA A 135 -12.15 17.46 -14.18
N SER A 136 -11.30 17.90 -15.10
CA SER A 136 -10.48 19.11 -14.93
C SER A 136 -11.33 20.36 -14.68
N GLN A 137 -12.43 20.54 -15.43
CA GLN A 137 -13.35 21.66 -15.21
C GLN A 137 -14.05 21.57 -13.86
N TYR A 138 -14.45 20.37 -13.43
CA TYR A 138 -15.02 20.15 -12.11
C TYR A 138 -14.04 20.52 -10.99
N LEU A 139 -12.77 20.08 -11.08
CA LEU A 139 -11.73 20.41 -10.10
C LEU A 139 -11.45 21.92 -10.05
N LYS A 140 -11.41 22.60 -11.20
CA LYS A 140 -11.29 24.06 -11.28
C LYS A 140 -12.46 24.78 -10.61
N LYS A 141 -13.70 24.33 -10.81
CA LYS A 141 -14.88 24.87 -10.10
C LYS A 141 -14.81 24.66 -8.59
N ARG A 142 -14.09 23.63 -8.14
CA ARG A 142 -13.76 23.37 -6.73
C ARG A 142 -12.54 24.14 -6.23
N LEU A 143 -11.99 25.04 -7.03
CA LEU A 143 -10.83 25.88 -6.70
C LEU A 143 -9.57 25.07 -6.34
N LEU A 144 -9.45 23.85 -6.88
CA LEU A 144 -8.24 23.04 -6.74
C LEU A 144 -7.23 23.43 -7.83
N ASN A 145 -6.01 23.77 -7.41
CA ASN A 145 -4.93 24.15 -8.31
C ASN A 145 -4.20 22.91 -8.87
N GLN A 146 -3.39 23.10 -9.92
CA GLN A 146 -2.70 21.97 -10.55
C GLN A 146 -1.71 21.28 -9.59
N SER A 147 -1.02 22.06 -8.74
CA SER A 147 -0.06 21.50 -7.78
C SER A 147 -0.72 20.53 -6.80
N ILE A 148 -1.93 20.83 -6.31
CA ILE A 148 -2.65 19.93 -5.40
C ILE A 148 -3.19 18.68 -6.13
N ILE A 149 -3.63 18.85 -7.38
CA ILE A 149 -4.07 17.76 -8.26
C ILE A 149 -2.91 16.77 -8.46
N ASP A 150 -1.72 17.28 -8.73
CA ASP A 150 -0.50 16.47 -8.91
C ASP A 150 -0.04 15.86 -7.58
N LYS A 151 -0.07 16.62 -6.48
CA LYS A 151 0.33 16.17 -5.14
C LYS A 151 -0.48 14.97 -4.65
N PHE A 152 -1.80 15.00 -4.85
CA PHE A 152 -2.71 13.91 -4.49
C PHE A 152 -2.87 12.88 -5.63
N GLU A 153 -2.20 13.08 -6.77
CA GLU A 153 -2.29 12.23 -7.95
C GLU A 153 -3.75 11.97 -8.39
N LEU A 154 -4.59 13.01 -8.34
CA LEU A 154 -5.98 12.87 -8.77
C LEU A 154 -6.03 12.45 -10.23
N GLY A 155 -6.97 11.58 -10.57
CA GLY A 155 -7.08 11.01 -11.91
C GLY A 155 -8.51 11.03 -12.45
N TYR A 156 -8.69 10.53 -13.66
CA TYR A 156 -10.00 10.32 -14.25
C TYR A 156 -10.09 8.95 -14.90
N SER A 157 -11.13 8.20 -14.55
CA SER A 157 -11.50 6.99 -15.29
C SER A 157 -12.54 7.35 -16.36
N PRO A 158 -12.27 7.08 -17.65
CA PRO A 158 -13.21 7.36 -18.73
C PRO A 158 -14.45 6.46 -18.63
N SER A 159 -15.51 6.78 -19.37
CA SER A 159 -16.75 5.99 -19.35
C SER A 159 -16.66 4.66 -20.14
N SER A 160 -15.48 4.33 -20.68
CA SER A 160 -15.24 3.07 -21.38
C SER A 160 -15.42 1.88 -20.44
N TRP A 161 -15.79 0.73 -21.00
CA TRP A 161 -15.99 -0.51 -20.24
C TRP A 161 -14.71 -1.27 -19.93
N ASP A 162 -13.60 -1.01 -20.64
CA ASP A 162 -12.42 -1.87 -20.58
C ASP A 162 -11.08 -1.15 -20.84
N SER A 163 -11.06 0.19 -20.76
CA SER A 163 -9.86 0.98 -21.03
C SER A 163 -8.69 0.63 -20.10
N LEU A 164 -8.96 0.50 -18.79
CA LEU A 164 -7.95 0.11 -17.80
C LEU A 164 -7.57 -1.36 -17.99
N LYS A 165 -8.56 -2.25 -18.18
CA LYS A 165 -8.32 -3.68 -18.48
C LYS A 165 -7.34 -3.84 -19.65
N LEU A 166 -7.61 -3.20 -20.78
CA LEU A 166 -6.75 -3.28 -21.98
C LEU A 166 -5.35 -2.73 -21.72
N PHE A 167 -5.23 -1.64 -20.95
CA PHE A 167 -3.94 -1.09 -20.54
C PHE A 167 -3.15 -2.06 -19.66
N LEU A 168 -3.76 -2.63 -18.63
CA LEU A 168 -3.10 -3.54 -17.69
C LEU A 168 -2.77 -4.90 -18.33
N LYS A 169 -3.59 -5.40 -19.27
CA LYS A 169 -3.24 -6.61 -20.05
C LYS A 169 -1.97 -6.40 -20.86
N LYS A 170 -1.76 -5.22 -21.46
CA LYS A 170 -0.49 -4.87 -22.14
C LYS A 170 0.70 -4.84 -21.16
N LYS A 171 0.44 -4.64 -19.86
CA LYS A 171 1.44 -4.71 -18.78
C LYS A 171 1.60 -6.12 -18.17
N LYS A 172 0.99 -7.15 -18.79
CA LYS A 172 1.08 -8.56 -18.39
C LYS A 172 0.44 -8.85 -17.02
N TYR A 173 -0.66 -8.17 -16.70
CA TYR A 173 -1.54 -8.56 -15.61
C TYR A 173 -2.70 -9.39 -16.13
N GLU A 174 -3.10 -10.40 -15.36
CA GLU A 174 -4.24 -11.26 -15.68
C GLU A 174 -5.56 -10.65 -15.16
N GLU A 175 -6.68 -11.00 -15.78
CA GLU A 175 -8.00 -10.42 -15.44
C GLU A 175 -8.43 -10.77 -14.01
N GLU A 176 -8.18 -12.01 -13.57
CA GLU A 176 -8.36 -12.43 -12.18
C GLU A 176 -7.58 -11.56 -11.20
N GLU A 177 -6.33 -11.18 -11.51
CA GLU A 177 -5.54 -10.32 -10.62
C GLU A 177 -6.13 -8.93 -10.49
N MET A 178 -6.59 -8.37 -11.62
CA MET A 178 -7.25 -7.06 -11.62
C MET A 178 -8.58 -7.12 -10.88
N MET A 179 -9.31 -8.23 -10.94
CA MET A 179 -10.53 -8.45 -10.16
C MET A 179 -10.23 -8.57 -8.66
N GLU A 180 -9.24 -9.36 -8.26
CA GLU A 180 -8.82 -9.54 -6.86
C GLU A 180 -8.32 -8.23 -6.22
N ASN A 181 -7.75 -7.33 -7.03
CA ASN A 181 -7.37 -5.98 -6.60
C ASN A 181 -8.51 -4.95 -6.75
N GLY A 182 -9.71 -5.41 -7.07
CA GLY A 182 -10.91 -4.58 -7.13
C GLY A 182 -10.98 -3.61 -8.31
N LEU A 183 -10.10 -3.73 -9.31
CA LEU A 183 -10.09 -2.88 -10.51
C LEU A 183 -11.13 -3.31 -11.55
N LEU A 184 -11.48 -4.59 -11.58
CA LEU A 184 -12.51 -5.14 -12.47
C LEU A 184 -13.72 -5.69 -11.69
N VAL A 185 -14.83 -5.82 -12.41
CA VAL A 185 -16.03 -6.53 -11.99
C VAL A 185 -16.32 -7.64 -12.99
N LYS A 186 -16.69 -8.81 -12.49
CA LYS A 186 -17.15 -9.94 -13.32
C LYS A 186 -18.65 -9.79 -13.58
N SER A 187 -19.07 -9.81 -14.84
CA SER A 187 -20.48 -9.85 -15.21
C SER A 187 -21.09 -11.23 -14.99
N GLU A 188 -22.41 -11.32 -14.95
CA GLU A 188 -23.15 -12.60 -14.88
C GLU A 188 -22.82 -13.53 -16.06
N ARG A 189 -22.47 -12.95 -17.21
CA ARG A 189 -22.06 -13.68 -18.43
C ARG A 189 -20.60 -14.11 -18.41
N GLY A 190 -19.87 -13.85 -17.31
CA GLY A 190 -18.48 -14.25 -17.11
C GLY A 190 -17.42 -13.28 -17.66
N SER A 191 -17.82 -12.23 -18.38
CA SER A 191 -16.89 -11.21 -18.90
C SER A 191 -16.48 -10.17 -17.85
N TYR A 192 -15.23 -9.70 -17.91
CA TYR A 192 -14.72 -8.66 -17.01
C TYR A 192 -14.79 -7.25 -17.62
N TYR A 193 -15.14 -6.27 -16.79
CA TYR A 193 -15.19 -4.84 -17.14
C TYR A 193 -14.63 -3.95 -16.02
N ASP A 194 -14.18 -2.75 -16.39
CA ASP A 194 -13.59 -1.75 -15.50
C ASP A 194 -14.59 -1.38 -14.39
N ARG A 195 -14.18 -1.47 -13.12
CA ARG A 195 -15.02 -1.09 -11.97
C ARG A 195 -15.39 0.38 -12.00
N PHE A 196 -14.40 1.24 -12.21
CA PHE A 196 -14.55 2.68 -12.20
C PHE A 196 -14.76 3.17 -13.63
N ARG A 197 -15.87 3.86 -13.88
CA ARG A 197 -16.21 4.40 -15.21
C ARG A 197 -16.82 5.79 -15.06
N GLY A 198 -16.32 6.76 -15.82
CA GLY A 198 -16.81 8.14 -15.79
C GLY A 198 -16.61 8.85 -14.45
N ARG A 199 -15.55 8.50 -13.70
CA ARG A 199 -15.34 8.92 -12.31
C ARG A 199 -14.04 9.71 -12.16
N LEU A 200 -14.10 10.77 -11.37
CA LEU A 200 -12.91 11.40 -10.79
C LEU A 200 -12.32 10.42 -9.77
N MET A 201 -11.02 10.15 -9.90
CA MET A 201 -10.32 9.11 -9.16
C MET A 201 -9.43 9.73 -8.09
N PHE A 202 -9.52 9.18 -6.88
CA PHE A 202 -8.71 9.51 -5.72
C PHE A 202 -7.92 8.27 -5.33
N PRO A 203 -6.59 8.24 -5.53
CA PRO A 203 -5.77 7.13 -5.07
C PRO A 203 -5.80 7.02 -3.53
N LEU A 204 -6.07 5.82 -3.02
CA LEU A 204 -6.04 5.52 -1.60
C LEU A 204 -4.67 4.95 -1.27
N LYS A 205 -3.88 5.66 -0.45
CA LYS A 205 -2.47 5.36 -0.21
C LYS A 205 -2.19 5.01 1.25
N ASP A 206 -1.24 4.10 1.47
CA ASP A 206 -0.69 3.87 2.81
C ASP A 206 0.26 5.01 3.23
N SER A 207 0.74 4.98 4.48
CA SER A 207 1.69 5.98 5.00
C SER A 207 3.04 6.01 4.26
N ARG A 208 3.33 5.01 3.42
CA ARG A 208 4.57 4.87 2.63
C ARG A 208 4.35 5.28 1.17
N ASN A 209 3.18 5.85 0.86
CA ASN A 209 2.77 6.34 -0.45
C ASN A 209 2.48 5.24 -1.49
N ASN A 210 2.32 3.98 -1.07
CA ASN A 210 1.89 2.91 -1.97
C ASN A 210 0.39 3.02 -2.25
N VAL A 211 -0.03 2.86 -3.51
CA VAL A 211 -1.44 2.88 -3.90
C VAL A 211 -2.10 1.55 -3.56
N LEU A 212 -2.99 1.56 -2.57
CA LEU A 212 -3.72 0.37 -2.09
C LEU A 212 -5.00 0.13 -2.89
N GLY A 213 -5.62 1.20 -3.39
CA GLY A 213 -6.88 1.16 -4.12
C GLY A 213 -7.32 2.57 -4.51
N PHE A 214 -8.61 2.74 -4.79
CA PHE A 214 -9.17 3.98 -5.31
C PHE A 214 -10.55 4.28 -4.72
N SER A 215 -10.83 5.58 -4.55
CA SER A 215 -12.18 6.11 -4.43
C SER A 215 -12.53 6.82 -5.74
N GLY A 216 -13.76 6.59 -6.22
CA GLY A 216 -14.23 7.08 -7.50
C GLY A 216 -15.52 7.89 -7.36
N ARG A 217 -15.43 9.20 -7.60
CA ARG A 217 -16.58 10.11 -7.57
C ARG A 217 -17.17 10.27 -8.95
N ILE A 218 -18.46 9.98 -9.11
CA ILE A 218 -19.16 10.26 -10.36
C ILE A 218 -19.28 11.77 -10.57
N LEU A 219 -19.07 12.21 -11.81
CA LEU A 219 -19.22 13.62 -12.17
C LEU A 219 -20.64 13.92 -12.64
N ASP A 220 -21.16 13.04 -13.51
CA ASP A 220 -22.55 13.06 -13.98
C ASP A 220 -23.08 11.64 -13.93
N GLY A 221 -24.25 11.46 -13.32
CA GLY A 221 -24.94 10.18 -13.22
C GLY A 221 -26.38 10.39 -12.76
N ASP A 222 -27.21 9.39 -12.99
CA ASP A 222 -28.59 9.39 -12.48
C ASP A 222 -28.58 9.40 -10.95
N GLU A 223 -29.64 9.92 -10.33
CA GLU A 223 -29.80 9.93 -8.85
C GLU A 223 -29.68 8.54 -8.20
N LYS A 224 -29.82 7.48 -9.01
CA LYS A 224 -29.70 6.07 -8.59
C LYS A 224 -28.25 5.59 -8.45
N GLU A 225 -27.28 6.28 -9.04
CA GLU A 225 -25.87 5.88 -8.93
C GLU A 225 -25.22 6.42 -7.66
N ALA A 226 -24.48 5.56 -6.95
CA ALA A 226 -23.71 5.98 -5.78
C ALA A 226 -22.68 7.06 -6.17
N LYS A 227 -22.79 8.21 -5.49
CA LYS A 227 -21.93 9.39 -5.70
C LYS A 227 -20.44 9.05 -5.60
N TYR A 228 -20.09 8.20 -4.63
CA TYR A 228 -18.77 7.64 -4.43
C TYR A 228 -18.85 6.12 -4.40
N ILE A 229 -17.86 5.48 -5.01
CA ILE A 229 -17.59 4.04 -4.84
C ILE A 229 -16.12 3.87 -4.51
N ASN A 230 -15.81 2.91 -3.64
CA ASN A 230 -14.43 2.58 -3.30
C ASN A 230 -14.06 1.22 -3.91
N THR A 231 -12.76 0.97 -4.03
CA THR A 231 -12.25 -0.40 -4.12
C THR A 231 -12.86 -1.23 -2.99
N PRO A 232 -13.36 -2.45 -3.25
CA PRO A 232 -13.80 -3.38 -2.20
C PRO A 232 -12.61 -3.81 -1.32
N GLU A 233 -12.84 -4.57 -0.26
CA GLU A 233 -11.74 -5.19 0.49
C GLU A 233 -10.88 -6.06 -0.45
N THR A 234 -9.56 -5.89 -0.39
CA THR A 234 -8.58 -6.65 -1.18
C THR A 234 -7.45 -7.14 -0.27
N PRO A 235 -6.55 -8.02 -0.74
CA PRO A 235 -5.37 -8.42 0.04
C PRO A 235 -4.43 -7.27 0.44
N ILE A 236 -4.57 -6.09 -0.18
CA ILE A 236 -3.71 -4.93 0.09
C ILE A 236 -4.48 -3.69 0.52
N TYR A 237 -5.81 -3.72 0.52
CA TYR A 237 -6.65 -2.61 0.90
C TYR A 237 -7.73 -3.03 1.88
N HIS A 238 -7.65 -2.47 3.08
CA HIS A 238 -8.63 -2.61 4.14
C HIS A 238 -9.19 -1.24 4.48
N LYS A 239 -10.49 -1.01 4.23
CA LYS A 239 -11.12 0.31 4.38
C LYS A 239 -11.00 0.83 5.82
N ARG A 240 -11.15 -0.06 6.80
CA ARG A 240 -11.07 0.27 8.23
C ARG A 240 -9.67 0.67 8.71
N GLU A 241 -8.64 0.37 7.93
CA GLU A 241 -7.22 0.57 8.27
C GLU A 241 -6.57 1.66 7.41
N THR A 242 -7.33 2.25 6.47
CA THR A 242 -6.83 3.24 5.51
C THR A 242 -7.40 4.62 5.80
N LEU A 243 -6.52 5.61 5.94
CA LEU A 243 -6.88 7.02 6.09
C LEU A 243 -6.39 7.81 4.87
N PHE A 244 -7.32 8.41 4.13
CA PHE A 244 -6.97 9.21 2.96
C PHE A 244 -6.10 10.42 3.35
N GLY A 245 -4.98 10.62 2.65
CA GLY A 245 -4.02 11.69 2.92
C GLY A 245 -2.95 11.38 3.98
N ILE A 246 -2.96 10.21 4.61
CA ILE A 246 -1.99 9.87 5.67
C ILE A 246 -0.53 9.92 5.19
N ASN A 247 -0.27 9.53 3.95
CA ASN A 247 1.05 9.62 3.31
C ASN A 247 1.61 11.04 3.30
N LEU A 248 0.73 12.05 3.25
CA LEU A 248 1.09 13.46 3.21
C LEU A 248 1.11 14.13 4.59
N ALA A 249 0.29 13.65 5.52
CA ALA A 249 0.10 14.26 6.84
C ALA A 249 0.97 13.63 7.94
N LYS A 250 1.48 12.40 7.79
CA LYS A 250 2.11 11.64 8.89
C LYS A 250 3.25 12.38 9.62
N GLU A 251 4.10 13.10 8.88
CA GLU A 251 5.25 13.80 9.48
C GLU A 251 4.77 15.04 10.25
N GLU A 252 3.80 15.77 9.71
CA GLU A 252 3.21 16.94 10.35
C GLU A 252 2.40 16.56 11.59
N ILE A 253 1.63 15.46 11.53
CA ILE A 253 0.94 14.89 12.70
C ILE A 253 1.95 14.57 13.81
N LYS A 254 3.09 13.94 13.46
CA LYS A 254 4.14 13.62 14.43
C LYS A 254 4.77 14.88 15.03
N ASN A 255 5.04 15.89 14.21
CA ASN A 255 5.68 17.13 14.64
C ASN A 255 4.76 18.01 15.50
N LYS A 256 3.49 18.13 15.11
CA LYS A 256 2.50 19.00 15.78
C LYS A 256 1.71 18.30 16.89
N GLN A 257 1.80 16.98 16.97
CA GLN A 257 1.03 16.14 17.90
C GLN A 257 -0.48 16.43 17.87
N ASN A 258 -1.01 16.73 16.69
CA ASN A 258 -2.41 17.05 16.46
C ASN A 258 -2.88 16.44 15.13
N VAL A 259 -4.17 16.14 15.03
CA VAL A 259 -4.79 15.60 13.81
C VAL A 259 -6.17 16.19 13.62
N PHE A 260 -6.47 16.58 12.37
CA PHE A 260 -7.82 16.95 11.94
C PHE A 260 -8.44 15.77 11.18
N ILE A 261 -9.65 15.38 11.56
CA ILE A 261 -10.39 14.31 10.91
C ILE A 261 -11.61 14.92 10.23
N VAL A 262 -11.83 14.56 8.97
CA VAL A 262 -12.90 15.09 8.10
C VAL A 262 -13.58 13.94 7.34
N GLU A 263 -14.74 14.20 6.76
CA GLU A 263 -15.63 13.15 6.24
C GLU A 263 -15.27 12.64 4.84
N GLY A 264 -14.69 13.48 3.97
CA GLY A 264 -14.50 13.15 2.56
C GLY A 264 -13.15 13.57 1.96
N GLU A 265 -12.83 13.03 0.78
CA GLU A 265 -11.53 13.26 0.13
C GLU A 265 -11.31 14.74 -0.22
N LEU A 266 -12.36 15.43 -0.68
CA LEU A 266 -12.28 16.86 -0.97
C LEU A 266 -12.13 17.71 0.30
N ASP A 267 -12.67 17.24 1.42
CA ASP A 267 -12.55 17.90 2.73
C ASP A 267 -11.16 17.69 3.33
N VAL A 268 -10.40 16.69 2.87
CA VAL A 268 -8.95 16.56 3.15
C VAL A 268 -8.14 17.46 2.23
N ILE A 269 -8.42 17.43 0.92
CA ILE A 269 -7.61 18.12 -0.10
C ILE A 269 -7.70 19.64 0.05
N THR A 270 -8.90 20.17 0.33
CA THR A 270 -9.14 21.62 0.33
C THR A 270 -8.36 22.31 1.47
N PRO A 271 -8.46 21.88 2.74
CA PRO A 271 -7.62 22.45 3.80
C PRO A 271 -6.12 22.22 3.57
N TYR A 272 -5.72 21.05 3.05
CA TYR A 272 -4.31 20.80 2.74
C TYR A 272 -3.75 21.82 1.74
N GLN A 273 -4.52 22.17 0.71
CA GLN A 273 -4.14 23.23 -0.24
C GLN A 273 -3.90 24.58 0.45
N HIS A 274 -4.58 24.85 1.56
CA HIS A 274 -4.46 26.08 2.34
C HIS A 274 -3.45 25.98 3.50
N GLY A 275 -2.61 24.94 3.51
CA GLY A 275 -1.53 24.78 4.49
C GLY A 275 -1.91 24.02 5.77
N PHE A 276 -3.11 23.43 5.81
CA PHE A 276 -3.50 22.51 6.88
C PHE A 276 -3.02 21.09 6.52
N SER A 277 -1.74 20.85 6.75
CA SER A 277 -1.02 19.59 6.48
C SER A 277 -0.94 18.68 7.70
#